data_AF-A0A7X1QZ66-F1
#
_entry.id   AF-A0A7X1QZ66-F1
#
_cell.length_a   1.000
_cell.length_b   1.000
_cell.length_c   1.000
_cell.angle_alpha   90.00
_cell.angle_beta   90.00
_cell.angle_gamma   90.00
#
_symmetry.space_group_name_H-M   'P 1'
#
loop_
_entity.id
_entity.type
_entity.pdbx_description
1 polymer ?
#
loop_
_entity_poly.entity_id
_entity_poly.type
_entity_poly.pdbx_seq_one_letter_code
_entity_poly.pdbx_strand_id
1 'polypeptide(L)'
;MNRHKKWSIIALVICVIGGIVMFSLNQQKEKTLEEKMRIEQDRMALYLVNHYEGVRMVEFESFSKDSMTGTWSGDALVNDKYYVRFTLWNLGGEISMSQLTSRNSGEVLEKRKQIDSKSDLDIDVRYGKLK
;
A
#
# COMPACT_ATOMS: atom_id res chain seq x y z
N MET A 1 21.73 -6.36 53.18
CA MET A 1 21.76 -5.70 51.84
C MET A 1 21.81 -4.19 52.02
N ASN A 2 22.94 -3.56 51.66
CA ASN A 2 23.23 -2.14 51.96
C ASN A 2 22.25 -1.21 51.27
N ARG A 3 21.86 -0.11 51.94
CA ARG A 3 20.84 0.85 51.45
C ARG A 3 21.16 1.31 50.01
N HIS A 4 22.43 1.58 49.70
CA HIS A 4 22.91 1.95 48.35
C HIS A 4 22.71 0.85 47.29
N LYS A 5 22.84 -0.44 47.67
CA LYS A 5 22.58 -1.57 46.76
C LYS A 5 21.09 -1.69 46.42
N LYS A 6 20.20 -1.34 47.34
CA LYS A 6 18.75 -1.30 47.09
C LYS A 6 18.37 -0.19 46.11
N TRP A 7 18.90 1.01 46.27
CA TRP A 7 18.68 2.13 45.33
C TRP A 7 19.23 1.83 43.94
N SER A 8 20.40 1.19 43.84
CA SER A 8 20.99 0.79 42.56
C SER A 8 20.15 -0.25 41.82
N ILE A 9 19.54 -1.22 42.54
CA ILE A 9 18.63 -2.20 41.94
C ILE A 9 17.32 -1.52 41.48
N ILE A 10 16.76 -0.60 42.28
CA ILE A 10 15.54 0.13 41.91
C ILE A 10 15.77 0.98 40.64
N ALA A 11 16.90 1.67 40.54
CA ALA A 11 17.25 2.45 39.35
C ALA A 11 17.39 1.57 38.09
N LEU A 12 18.01 0.38 38.23
CA LEU A 12 18.18 -0.56 37.12
C LEU A 12 16.81 -1.03 36.57
N VAL A 13 15.87 -1.37 37.45
CA VAL A 13 14.53 -1.85 37.05
C VAL A 13 13.75 -0.77 36.30
N ILE A 14 13.82 0.50 36.75
CA ILE A 14 13.17 1.62 36.07
C ILE A 14 13.74 1.83 34.66
N CYS A 15 15.06 1.74 34.48
CA CYS A 15 15.69 1.88 33.16
C CYS A 15 15.27 0.77 32.19
N VAL A 16 15.14 -0.48 32.64
CA VAL A 16 14.71 -1.60 31.80
C VAL A 16 13.26 -1.42 31.35
N ILE A 17 12.37 -1.03 32.26
CA ILE A 17 10.95 -0.79 31.92
C ILE A 17 10.82 0.43 30.99
N GLY A 18 11.54 1.52 31.27
CA GLY A 18 11.55 2.70 30.42
C GLY A 18 12.08 2.40 29.01
N GLY A 19 13.13 1.58 28.89
CA GLY A 19 13.67 1.14 27.61
C GLY A 19 12.69 0.28 26.79
N ILE A 20 11.97 -0.64 27.44
CA ILE A 20 10.94 -1.46 26.78
C ILE A 20 9.78 -0.59 26.28
N VAL A 21 9.32 0.38 27.08
CA VAL A 21 8.24 1.31 26.69
C VAL A 21 8.67 2.21 25.53
N MET A 22 9.87 2.79 25.57
CA MET A 22 10.39 3.61 24.47
C MET A 22 10.58 2.78 23.18
N PHE A 23 11.03 1.53 23.29
CA PHE A 23 11.16 0.62 22.15
C PHE A 23 9.80 0.21 21.56
N SER A 24 8.81 -0.04 22.43
CA SER A 24 7.44 -0.37 22.02
C SER A 24 6.73 0.81 21.34
N LEU A 25 6.87 2.03 21.88
CA LEU A 25 6.37 3.26 21.25
C LEU A 25 7.07 3.56 19.92
N ASN A 26 8.36 3.23 19.79
CA ASN A 26 9.12 3.36 18.54
C ASN A 26 8.75 2.29 17.49
N GLN A 27 8.18 1.14 17.88
CA GLN A 27 7.57 0.18 16.95
C GLN A 27 6.19 0.64 16.46
N GLN A 28 5.48 1.44 17.25
CA GLN A 28 4.20 2.07 16.89
C GLN A 28 4.38 3.35 16.04
N LYS A 29 5.48 3.48 15.30
CA LYS A 29 5.65 4.57 14.34
C LYS A 29 4.50 4.51 13.33
N GLU A 30 3.66 5.54 13.32
CA GLU A 30 2.72 5.74 12.24
C GLU A 30 3.50 5.70 10.91
N LYS A 31 3.11 4.79 10.02
CA LYS A 31 3.69 4.75 8.67
C LYS A 31 3.55 6.11 8.01
N THR A 32 4.62 6.55 7.36
CA THR A 32 4.59 7.80 6.60
C THR A 32 3.51 7.71 5.51
N LEU A 33 3.03 8.85 5.02
CA LEU A 33 2.06 8.84 3.94
C LEU A 33 2.62 8.12 2.69
N GLU A 34 3.89 8.32 2.39
CA GLU A 34 4.60 7.66 1.29
C GLU A 34 4.63 6.13 1.43
N GLU A 35 4.89 5.62 2.64
CA GLU A 35 4.84 4.17 2.91
C GLU A 35 3.42 3.62 2.74
N LYS A 36 2.41 4.33 3.23
CA LYS A 36 1.00 3.93 3.05
C LYS A 36 0.62 3.90 1.58
N MET A 37 1.07 4.88 0.80
CA MET A 37 0.84 4.90 -0.64
C MET A 37 1.49 3.75 -1.37
N ARG A 38 2.73 3.39 -1.02
CA ARG A 38 3.42 2.25 -1.63
C ARG A 38 2.63 0.96 -1.40
N ILE A 39 2.14 0.77 -0.18
CA ILE A 39 1.27 -0.35 0.17
C ILE A 39 -0.03 -0.34 -0.65
N GLU A 40 -0.67 0.81 -0.83
CA GLU A 40 -1.87 0.88 -1.67
C GLU A 40 -1.58 0.59 -3.15
N GLN A 41 -0.43 1.03 -3.67
CA GLN A 41 0.01 0.69 -5.02
C GLN A 41 0.26 -0.80 -5.20
N ASP A 42 0.86 -1.47 -4.21
CA ASP A 42 0.98 -2.93 -4.19
C ASP A 42 -0.41 -3.60 -4.17
N ARG A 43 -1.35 -3.11 -3.34
CA ARG A 43 -2.72 -3.64 -3.30
C ARG A 43 -3.47 -3.46 -4.62
N MET A 44 -3.30 -2.32 -5.30
CA MET A 44 -3.90 -2.05 -6.61
C MET A 44 -3.29 -2.95 -7.71
N ALA A 45 -1.98 -3.16 -7.69
CA ALA A 45 -1.32 -4.09 -8.61
C ALA A 45 -1.78 -5.54 -8.40
N LEU A 46 -1.88 -5.97 -7.13
CA LEU A 46 -2.43 -7.28 -6.78
C LEU A 46 -3.90 -7.41 -7.19
N TYR A 47 -4.71 -6.35 -7.04
CA TYR A 47 -6.09 -6.32 -7.51
C TYR A 47 -6.16 -6.58 -9.02
N LEU A 48 -5.34 -5.90 -9.82
CA LEU A 48 -5.31 -6.09 -11.28
C LEU A 48 -5.08 -7.54 -11.66
N VAL A 49 -4.02 -8.12 -11.12
CA VAL A 49 -3.63 -9.49 -11.41
C VAL A 49 -4.71 -10.51 -11.05
N ASN A 50 -5.36 -10.31 -9.90
CA ASN A 50 -6.41 -11.21 -9.42
C ASN A 50 -7.70 -11.10 -10.24
N HIS A 51 -7.95 -9.99 -10.92
CA HIS A 51 -9.21 -9.74 -11.63
C HIS A 51 -9.07 -9.69 -13.16
N TYR A 52 -7.85 -9.60 -13.68
CA TYR A 52 -7.58 -9.45 -15.11
C TYR A 52 -6.49 -10.41 -15.59
N GLU A 53 -6.62 -10.83 -16.85
CA GLU A 53 -5.66 -11.72 -17.50
C GLU A 53 -4.45 -10.95 -18.04
N GLY A 54 -3.30 -11.63 -18.09
CA GLY A 54 -2.12 -11.14 -18.80
C GLY A 54 -1.48 -9.87 -18.24
N VAL A 55 -1.76 -9.49 -16.99
CA VAL A 55 -1.10 -8.36 -16.31
C VAL A 55 0.35 -8.75 -16.02
N ARG A 56 1.31 -8.02 -16.62
CA ARG A 56 2.76 -8.24 -16.47
C ARG A 56 3.48 -7.01 -15.90
N MET A 57 2.95 -5.82 -16.17
CA MET A 57 3.52 -4.56 -15.69
C MET A 57 2.41 -3.59 -15.30
N VAL A 58 2.65 -2.83 -14.23
CA VAL A 58 1.80 -1.73 -13.78
C VAL A 58 2.66 -0.52 -13.45
N GLU A 59 2.46 0.58 -14.18
CA GLU A 59 3.13 1.86 -13.92
C GLU A 59 2.13 2.88 -13.39
N PHE A 60 2.30 3.32 -12.15
CA PHE A 60 1.43 4.32 -11.54
C PHE A 60 1.87 5.74 -11.95
N GLU A 61 1.00 6.46 -12.66
CA GLU A 61 1.25 7.83 -13.13
C GLU A 61 0.98 8.87 -12.03
N SER A 62 0.04 8.57 -11.14
CA SER A 62 -0.31 9.44 -10.02
C SER A 62 -1.07 8.70 -8.93
N PHE A 63 -0.93 9.22 -7.71
CA PHE A 63 -1.77 8.87 -6.58
C PHE A 63 -2.10 10.15 -5.82
N SER A 64 -3.39 10.43 -5.61
CA SER A 64 -3.83 11.69 -4.99
C SER A 64 -5.12 11.49 -4.21
N LYS A 65 -5.37 12.40 -3.26
CA LYS A 65 -6.61 12.43 -2.49
C LYS A 65 -7.54 13.50 -3.06
N ASP A 66 -8.77 13.12 -3.34
CA ASP A 66 -9.84 14.07 -3.62
C ASP A 66 -10.25 14.76 -2.32
N SER A 67 -10.15 16.09 -2.28
CA SER A 67 -10.44 16.89 -1.09
C SER A 67 -11.93 17.01 -0.79
N MET A 68 -12.80 16.85 -1.79
CA MET A 68 -14.24 16.97 -1.65
C MET A 68 -14.88 15.67 -1.17
N THR A 69 -14.51 14.55 -1.80
CA THR A 69 -15.09 13.23 -1.47
C THR A 69 -14.27 12.48 -0.42
N GLY A 70 -13.00 12.86 -0.22
CA GLY A 70 -12.07 12.18 0.68
C GLY A 70 -11.49 10.88 0.11
N THR A 71 -11.90 10.46 -1.09
CA THR A 71 -11.42 9.24 -1.74
C THR A 71 -10.01 9.43 -2.29
N TRP A 72 -9.25 8.35 -2.37
CA TRP A 72 -7.97 8.32 -3.06
C TRP A 72 -8.14 7.81 -4.48
N SER A 73 -7.42 8.40 -5.43
CA SER A 73 -7.40 7.96 -6.82
C SER A 73 -5.98 7.61 -7.23
N GLY A 74 -5.85 6.53 -8.00
CA GLY A 74 -4.60 6.10 -8.60
C GLY A 74 -4.77 5.89 -10.10
N ASP A 75 -4.08 6.67 -10.93
CA ASP A 75 -4.06 6.44 -12.38
C ASP A 75 -2.83 5.60 -12.72
N ALA A 76 -3.01 4.56 -13.53
CA ALA A 76 -1.94 3.64 -13.90
C ALA A 76 -2.03 3.20 -15.36
N LEU A 77 -0.88 2.87 -15.94
CA LEU A 77 -0.71 2.25 -17.24
C LEU A 77 -0.32 0.78 -17.06
N VAL A 78 -1.15 -0.12 -17.58
CA VAL A 78 -0.96 -1.58 -17.49
C VAL A 78 -0.41 -2.10 -18.81
N ASN A 79 0.68 -2.88 -18.75
CA ASN A 79 1.37 -3.45 -19.92
C ASN A 79 1.69 -2.44 -21.02
N ASP A 80 2.02 -1.20 -20.65
CA ASP A 80 2.27 -0.07 -21.56
C ASP A 80 1.12 0.22 -22.55
N LYS A 81 -0.10 -0.22 -22.24
CA LYS A 81 -1.22 -0.21 -23.18
C LYS A 81 -2.54 0.27 -22.58
N TYR A 82 -2.91 -0.23 -21.40
CA TYR A 82 -4.24 0.02 -20.84
C TYR A 82 -4.16 1.00 -19.69
N TYR A 83 -4.72 2.19 -19.89
CA TYR A 83 -4.96 3.15 -18.83
C TYR A 83 -6.14 2.72 -17.97
N VAL A 84 -5.89 2.68 -16.67
CA VAL A 84 -6.88 2.39 -15.63
C VAL A 84 -6.86 3.46 -14.55
N ARG A 85 -8.01 3.70 -13.94
CA ARG A 85 -8.15 4.53 -12.75
C ARG A 85 -8.71 3.70 -11.62
N PHE A 86 -7.98 3.67 -10.52
CA PHE A 86 -8.41 3.13 -9.24
C PHE A 86 -9.05 4.22 -8.40
N THR A 87 -10.05 3.84 -7.61
CA THR A 87 -10.64 4.67 -6.56
C THR A 87 -10.73 3.87 -5.27
N LEU A 88 -10.17 4.43 -4.19
CA LEU A 88 -10.19 3.87 -2.85
C LEU A 88 -10.98 4.79 -1.93
N TRP A 89 -11.91 4.24 -1.16
CA TRP A 89 -12.69 5.01 -0.19
C TRP A 89 -11.83 5.55 0.97
N ASN A 90 -10.79 4.80 1.34
CA ASN A 90 -9.74 5.16 2.29
C ASN A 90 -8.50 4.30 2.03
N LEU A 91 -7.36 4.69 2.61
CA LEU A 91 -6.17 3.81 2.64
C LEU A 91 -6.53 2.54 3.44
N GLY A 92 -6.25 1.36 2.89
CA GLY A 92 -6.72 0.07 3.41
C GLY A 92 -8.16 -0.30 3.00
N GLY A 93 -8.85 0.58 2.28
CA GLY A 93 -10.26 0.43 1.91
C GLY A 93 -10.57 -0.48 0.75
N GLU A 94 -11.84 -0.50 0.37
CA GLU A 94 -12.31 -1.10 -0.87
C GLU A 94 -11.68 -0.41 -2.08
N ILE A 95 -11.25 -1.24 -3.05
CA ILE A 95 -10.67 -0.81 -4.31
C ILE A 95 -11.73 -1.01 -5.39
N SER A 96 -12.07 0.08 -6.08
CA SER A 96 -12.80 0.03 -7.35
C SER A 96 -11.87 0.44 -8.48
N MET A 97 -12.15 -0.04 -9.69
CA MET A 97 -11.32 0.24 -10.87
C MET A 97 -12.19 0.48 -12.09
N SER A 98 -11.84 1.52 -12.85
CA SER A 98 -12.41 1.84 -14.14
C SER A 98 -11.34 1.74 -15.23
N GLN A 99 -11.71 1.19 -16.38
CA GLN A 99 -10.86 1.18 -17.56
C GLN A 99 -11.17 2.41 -18.41
N LEU A 100 -10.15 3.20 -18.75
CA LEU A 100 -10.31 4.45 -19.48
C LEU A 100 -10.37 4.16 -20.99
N THR A 101 -11.45 3.52 -21.45
CA THR A 101 -11.59 3.03 -22.83
C THR A 101 -11.33 4.08 -23.90
N SER A 102 -11.66 5.36 -23.64
CA SER A 102 -11.34 6.47 -24.54
C SER A 102 -9.83 6.69 -24.70
N ARG A 103 -9.04 6.51 -23.63
CA ARG A 103 -7.57 6.55 -23.67
C ARG A 103 -6.96 5.26 -24.22
N ASN A 104 -7.71 4.15 -24.17
CA ASN A 104 -7.27 2.83 -24.62
C ASN A 104 -7.69 2.53 -26.07
N SER A 105 -8.11 3.52 -26.85
CA SER A 105 -8.59 3.34 -28.22
C SER A 105 -9.75 2.32 -28.35
N GLY A 106 -10.59 2.22 -27.32
CA GLY A 106 -11.70 1.27 -27.25
C GLY A 106 -11.33 -0.12 -26.73
N GLU A 107 -10.05 -0.40 -26.47
CA GLU A 107 -9.59 -1.68 -25.95
C GLU A 107 -9.74 -1.79 -24.43
N VAL A 108 -9.89 -3.03 -23.95
CA VAL A 108 -10.09 -3.34 -22.53
C VAL A 108 -9.24 -4.52 -22.08
N LEU A 109 -8.79 -4.48 -20.83
CA LEU A 109 -8.27 -5.62 -20.10
C LEU A 109 -9.35 -6.69 -19.99
N GLU A 110 -8.99 -7.91 -20.38
CA GLU A 110 -9.85 -9.08 -20.26
C GLU A 110 -9.98 -9.50 -18.80
N LYS A 111 -11.23 -9.66 -18.35
CA LYS A 111 -11.51 -10.12 -16.98
C LYS A 111 -11.10 -11.59 -16.83
N ARG A 112 -10.43 -11.88 -15.72
CA ARG A 112 -10.11 -13.24 -15.29
C ARG A 112 -11.40 -14.00 -14.99
N LYS A 113 -11.50 -15.22 -15.54
CA LYS A 113 -12.70 -16.06 -15.38
C LYS A 113 -12.69 -16.89 -14.09
N GLN A 114 -11.51 -17.27 -13.59
CA GLN A 114 -11.33 -18.03 -12.35
C GLN A 114 -10.03 -17.61 -11.64
N ILE A 115 -10.07 -17.54 -10.31
CA ILE A 115 -8.90 -17.23 -9.48
C ILE A 115 -8.15 -18.54 -9.23
N ASP A 116 -7.09 -18.79 -10.01
CA ASP A 116 -6.16 -19.87 -9.67
C ASP A 116 -5.31 -19.40 -8.50
N SER A 117 -5.41 -20.11 -7.38
CA SER A 117 -4.80 -19.79 -6.08
C SER A 117 -3.26 -19.84 -6.06
N LYS A 118 -2.63 -19.97 -7.22
CA LYS A 118 -1.19 -20.22 -7.38
C LYS A 118 -0.62 -19.47 -8.57
N SER A 119 -0.86 -18.17 -8.65
CA SER A 119 -0.08 -17.33 -9.53
C SER A 119 1.22 -16.94 -8.81
N ASP A 120 2.35 -17.46 -9.27
CA ASP A 120 3.66 -16.85 -9.01
C ASP A 120 3.67 -15.50 -9.75
N LEU A 121 3.36 -14.42 -9.02
CA LEU A 121 3.17 -13.10 -9.60
C LEU A 121 4.49 -12.36 -9.69
N ASP A 122 5.25 -12.71 -10.71
CA ASP A 122 6.31 -11.85 -11.21
C ASP A 122 5.65 -10.72 -12.03
N ILE A 123 5.28 -9.63 -11.33
CA ILE A 123 4.78 -8.40 -11.95
C ILE A 123 5.77 -7.25 -11.72
N ASP A 124 6.07 -6.51 -12.78
CA ASP A 124 6.86 -5.29 -12.68
C ASP A 124 5.95 -4.14 -12.21
N VAL A 125 6.18 -3.64 -10.99
CA VAL A 125 5.42 -2.52 -10.42
C VAL A 125 6.31 -1.29 -10.31
N ARG A 126 5.95 -0.25 -11.08
CA ARG A 126 6.62 1.05 -11.04
C ARG A 126 5.77 2.04 -10.25
N TYR A 127 6.34 2.48 -9.13
CA TYR A 127 5.61 3.32 -8.18
C TYR A 127 5.54 4.78 -8.61
N GLY A 128 4.34 5.33 -8.54
CA GLY A 128 4.05 6.73 -8.76
C GLY A 128 4.25 7.56 -7.49
N LYS A 129 4.54 8.85 -7.68
CA LYS A 129 4.67 9.82 -6.58
C LYS A 129 3.31 10.40 -6.18
N LEU A 130 3.25 10.89 -4.93
CA LEU A 130 2.15 11.71 -4.46
C LEU A 130 2.10 13.01 -5.25
N LYS A 131 0.91 13.38 -5.72
CA LYS A 131 0.65 14.69 -6.32
C LYS A 131 -0.18 15.55 -5.37
#